data_AF-A0A3C1LXU6-F1
#
_entry.id   AF-A0A3C1LXU6-F1
#
_cell.length_a   1.000
_cell.length_b   1.000
_cell.length_c   1.000
_cell.angle_alpha   90.00
_cell.angle_beta   90.00
_cell.angle_gamma   90.00
#
_symmetry.space_group_name_H-M   'P 1'
#
loop_
_entity.id
_entity.type
_entity.pdbx_description
1 polymer ?
#
loop_
_entity_poly.entity_id
_entity_poly.type
_entity_poly.pdbx_seq_one_letter_code
_entity_poly.pdbx_strand_id
1 'polypeptide(L)' 'MRLKLGNEITVCDAHGYDFKCKITQIISDEVVAQIIEGCPTASEPHTKIKL' A
#
# COMPACT_ATOMS: atom_id res chain seq x y z
N MET A 1 -13.94 -0.36 5.76
CA MET A 1 -13.42 -1.72 5.43
C MET A 1 -13.39 -2.55 6.71
N ARG A 2 -13.72 -3.85 6.68
CA ARG A 2 -13.66 -4.75 7.88
C ARG A 2 -12.45 -5.69 7.79
N LEU A 3 -11.26 -5.11 7.70
CA LEU A 3 -10.00 -5.86 7.57
C LEU A 3 -9.67 -6.63 8.85
N LYS A 4 -8.97 -7.75 8.69
CA LYS A 4 -8.54 -8.64 9.76
C LYS A 4 -7.06 -8.97 9.62
N LEU A 5 -6.48 -9.46 10.72
CA LEU A 5 -5.15 -10.07 10.71
C LEU A 5 -5.05 -11.11 9.59
N GLY A 6 -3.95 -11.07 8.85
CA GLY A 6 -3.67 -11.95 7.73
C GLY A 6 -4.30 -11.55 6.40
N ASN A 7 -5.16 -10.52 6.34
CA ASN A 7 -5.58 -9.97 5.05
C ASN A 7 -4.41 -9.31 4.31
N GLU A 8 -4.45 -9.44 3.00
CA GLU A 8 -3.55 -8.76 2.09
C GLU A 8 -4.17 -7.43 1.66
N ILE A 9 -3.35 -6.38 1.67
CA ILE A 9 -3.70 -5.02 1.27
C ILE A 9 -2.62 -4.48 0.33
N THR A 10 -2.99 -3.51 -0.50
CA THR A 10 -2.03 -2.74 -1.29
C THR A 10 -1.90 -1.35 -0.70
N VAL A 11 -0.67 -0.90 -0.46
CA VAL A 11 -0.33 0.44 0.04
C VAL A 11 0.55 1.14 -0.98
N CYS A 12 0.21 2.38 -1.32
CA CYS A 12 0.96 3.20 -2.25
C CYS A 12 1.87 4.16 -1.47
N ASP A 13 3.12 4.37 -1.90
CA ASP A 13 4.05 5.32 -1.26
C ASP A 13 3.92 6.76 -1.78
N ALA A 14 3.03 7.00 -2.74
CA ALA A 14 2.88 8.27 -3.48
C ALA A 14 4.12 8.74 -4.27
N HIS A 15 5.12 7.86 -4.45
CA HIS A 15 6.32 8.08 -5.23
C HIS A 15 6.46 7.08 -6.38
N GLY A 16 5.33 6.48 -6.77
CA GLY A 16 5.26 5.58 -7.92
C GLY A 16 5.53 4.12 -7.58
N TYR A 17 5.39 3.70 -6.31
CA TYR A 17 5.43 2.29 -5.93
C TYR A 17 4.20 1.85 -5.16
N ASP A 18 3.74 0.65 -5.50
CA ASP A 18 2.70 -0.08 -4.80
C ASP A 18 3.31 -1.26 -4.07
N PHE A 19 2.92 -1.43 -2.82
CA PHE A 19 3.39 -2.50 -1.95
C PHE A 19 2.22 -3.42 -1.59
N LYS A 20 2.35 -4.71 -1.93
CA LYS A 20 1.49 -5.74 -1.35
C LYS A 20 1.97 -6.04 0.05
N CYS A 21 1.07 -5.88 1.02
CA CYS A 21 1.37 -6.05 2.42
C CYS A 21 0.39 -7.02 3.07
N LYS A 22 0.84 -7.77 4.08
CA LYS A 22 -0.02 -8.60 4.94
C LYS A 22 -0.20 -7.93 6.28
N ILE A 23 -1.43 -7.78 6.75
CA ILE A 23 -1.70 -7.23 8.08
C ILE A 23 -1.22 -8.22 9.15
N THR A 24 -0.25 -7.80 9.96
CA THR A 24 0.34 -8.60 11.04
C THR A 24 -0.14 -8.17 12.42
N GLN A 25 -0.58 -6.92 12.57
CA GLN A 25 -1.12 -6.40 13.82
C GLN A 25 -2.21 -5.34 13.56
N ILE A 26 -3.24 -5.35 14.39
CA ILE A 26 -4.26 -4.29 14.44
C ILE A 26 -4.30 -3.80 15.89
N ILE A 27 -4.03 -2.52 16.06
CA ILE A 27 -4.10 -1.76 17.32
C ILE A 27 -5.26 -0.75 17.14
N SER A 28 -5.73 -0.11 18.21
CA SER A 28 -6.91 0.78 18.18
C SER A 28 -6.96 1.70 16.95
N ASP A 29 -5.89 2.45 16.71
CA ASP A 29 -5.83 3.47 15.65
C ASP A 29 -4.73 3.20 14.61
N GLU A 30 -4.03 2.07 14.73
CA GLU A 30 -2.89 1.75 13.88
C GLU A 30 -2.95 0.32 13.38
N VAL A 31 -2.48 0.13 12.16
CA VAL A 31 -2.35 -1.18 11.53
C VAL A 31 -0.90 -1.38 11.13
N VAL A 32 -0.30 -2.46 11.61
CA VAL A 32 1.04 -2.88 11.19
C VAL A 32 0.86 -3.93 10.10
N ALA A 33 1.52 -3.71 8.96
CA ALA A 33 1.54 -4.66 7.87
C ALA A 33 2.98 -4.93 7.43
N GLN A 34 3.25 -6.18 7.07
CA GLN A 34 4.53 -6.61 6.53
C GLN A 34 4.49 -6.54 5.00
N ILE A 35 5.49 -5.90 4.39
CA ILE A 35 5.66 -5.88 2.94
C ILE A 35 6.00 -7.29 2.45
N ILE A 36 5.22 -7.79 1.49
CA ILE A 36 5.44 -9.06 0.80
C ILE A 36 6.17 -8.81 -0.52
N GLU A 37 5.72 -7.81 -1.27
CA GLU A 37 6.18 -7.49 -2.63
C GLU A 37 6.04 -5.98 -2.88
N GLY A 38 6.99 -5.39 -3.61
CA GLY A 38 6.91 -4.00 -4.10
C GLY A 38 7.01 -3.96 -5.61
N CYS A 39 6.13 -3.20 -6.26
CA CYS A 39 6.10 -3.04 -7.71
C CYS A 39 5.99 -1.54 -8.07
N PRO A 40 6.64 -1.08 -9.16
CA PRO A 40 6.35 0.24 -9.71
C PRO A 40 4.86 0.36 -10.04
N THR A 41 4.21 1.46 -9.65
CA THR A 41 2.80 1.67 -9.94
C THR A 41 2.63 1.94 -11.44
N ALA A 42 1.74 1.18 -12.08
CA ALA A 42 1.42 1.37 -13.49
C ALA A 42 0.52 2.60 -13.73
N SER A 43 0.00 3.20 -12.65
CA SER A 43 -0.99 4.28 -12.71
C SER A 43 -0.35 5.67 -12.79
N GLU A 44 0.96 5.80 -12.57
CA GLU A 44 1.61 7.10 -12.60
C GLU A 44 1.85 7.54 -14.05
N PRO A 45 1.27 8.67 -14.50
CA PRO A 45 1.47 9.14 -15.86
C PRO A 45 2.92 9.58 -16.05
N HIS A 46 3.54 9.14 -17.14
CA HIS A 46 4.89 9.57 -17.53
C HIS A 46 5.01 11.08 -17.81
N THR A 47 3.88 11.80 -17.88
CA THR A 47 3.81 13.23 -18.15
C THR A 47 3.40 14.00 -16.90
N LYS A 48 4.30 14.86 -16.40
CA LYS A 48 4.00 15.79 -15.31
C LYS A 48 3.21 16.98 -15.84
N ILE A 49 1.97 17.13 -15.40
CA ILE A 49 1.16 18.33 -15.64
C ILE A 49 1.46 19.33 -14.53
N LYS A 50 1.85 20.56 -14.90
CA LYS A 50 1.90 21.71 -13.98
C LYS A 50 0.71 22.62 -14.30
N LEU A 51 -0.08 22.95 -13.28
CA LEU A 51 -1.18 23.92 -13.35
C LEU A 51 -0.65 25.35 -13.21
#